data_AF-A0A7X5E570-F1
#
_entry.id   AF-A0A7X5E570-F1
#
_cell.length_a   1.000
_cell.length_b   1.000
_cell.length_c   1.000
_cell.angle_alpha   90.00
_cell.angle_beta   90.00
_cell.angle_gamma   90.00
#
_symmetry.space_group_name_H-M   'P 1'
#
loop_
_entity.id
_entity.type
_entity.pdbx_description
1 polymer ?
#
loop_
_entity_poly.entity_id
_entity_poly.type
_entity_poly.pdbx_seq_one_letter_code
_entity_poly.pdbx_strand_id
1 'polypeptide(L)'
;MTINALARMMVNRDRYQQQSATPNLPNGSLPPKGHVNPYCPEGMDITGMKESDFKIIPVSKEVETRIRDMTFNNMKKYYGMTASSGNDMGDTIKAYVLTLPPKDRANAGYTLNQIHREEAVRLQDFVKSRVPGWQVGQPFDTSILNEYRQGVDMKA
;
A
#
# COMPACT_ATOMS: atom_id res chain seq x y z
N MET A 1 -4.62 25.84 -3.19
CA MET A 1 -4.97 24.92 -2.09
C MET A 1 -4.23 25.35 -0.85
N THR A 2 -4.88 25.39 0.31
CA THR A 2 -4.28 25.85 1.56
C THR A 2 -3.62 24.69 2.31
N ILE A 3 -2.59 25.00 3.10
CA ILE A 3 -1.83 24.05 3.94
C ILE A 3 -2.76 23.17 4.80
N ASN A 4 -3.93 23.69 5.18
CA ASN A 4 -4.94 22.99 5.97
C ASN A 4 -5.58 21.77 5.25
N ALA A 5 -5.65 21.77 3.91
CA ALA A 5 -6.21 20.65 3.16
C ALA A 5 -5.25 19.45 3.11
N LEU A 6 -3.95 19.71 2.97
CA LEU A 6 -2.90 18.68 3.01
C LEU A 6 -2.78 18.07 4.41
N ALA A 7 -2.83 18.88 5.45
CA ALA A 7 -2.82 18.41 6.84
C ALA A 7 -4.03 17.50 7.14
N ARG A 8 -5.23 17.85 6.64
CA ARG A 8 -6.42 16.99 6.79
C ARG A 8 -6.30 15.66 6.04
N MET A 9 -5.67 15.67 4.86
CA MET A 9 -5.47 14.46 4.07
C MET A 9 -4.43 13.53 4.71
N MET A 10 -3.35 14.09 5.26
CA MET A 10 -2.33 13.35 6.02
C MET A 10 -2.91 12.80 7.33
N VAL A 11 -3.67 13.59 8.09
CA VAL A 11 -4.36 13.12 9.31
C VAL A 11 -5.39 12.04 8.99
N ASN A 12 -6.11 12.13 7.87
CA ASN A 12 -7.02 11.07 7.44
C ASN A 12 -6.26 9.83 6.99
N ARG A 13 -5.10 9.96 6.34
CA ARG A 13 -4.22 8.85 5.97
C ARG A 13 -3.62 8.16 7.20
N ASP A 14 -3.18 8.94 8.19
CA ASP A 14 -2.67 8.43 9.47
C ASP A 14 -3.79 7.77 10.28
N ARG A 15 -5.01 8.34 10.27
CA ARG A 15 -6.20 7.69 10.86
C ARG A 15 -6.59 6.41 10.14
N TYR A 16 -6.50 6.37 8.82
CA TYR A 16 -6.76 5.15 8.04
C TYR A 16 -5.69 4.09 8.29
N GLN A 17 -4.41 4.50 8.40
CA GLN A 17 -3.30 3.63 8.76
C GLN A 17 -3.39 3.13 10.21
N GLN A 18 -3.87 3.96 11.14
CA GLN A 18 -4.16 3.55 12.52
C GLN A 18 -5.41 2.66 12.62
N GLN A 19 -6.38 2.80 11.71
CA GLN A 19 -7.58 1.96 11.67
C GLN A 19 -7.36 0.59 11.02
N SER A 20 -6.27 0.40 10.29
CA SER A 20 -5.89 -0.92 9.78
C SER A 20 -5.02 -1.66 10.79
N ALA A 21 -5.63 -2.43 11.71
CA ALA A 21 -5.13 -3.73 12.21
C ALA A 21 -5.79 -4.27 13.51
N THR A 22 -6.89 -3.70 14.03
CA THR A 22 -7.61 -4.35 15.15
C THR A 22 -9.07 -4.59 14.77
N PRO A 23 -9.47 -5.85 14.51
CA PRO A 23 -10.89 -6.19 14.52
C PRO A 23 -11.39 -5.93 15.95
N ASN A 24 -12.26 -4.94 16.10
CA ASN A 24 -13.01 -4.80 17.35
C ASN A 24 -13.86 -6.07 17.50
N LEU A 25 -13.89 -6.63 18.71
CA LEU A 25 -14.87 -7.66 19.05
C LEU A 25 -16.29 -7.11 18.81
N PRO A 26 -17.33 -7.96 18.65
CA PRO A 26 -18.70 -7.50 18.38
C PRO A 26 -19.25 -6.45 19.38
N ASN A 27 -18.63 -6.33 20.55
CA ASN A 27 -18.93 -5.36 21.60
C ASN A 27 -18.07 -4.07 21.54
N GLY A 28 -17.32 -3.84 20.46
CA GLY A 28 -16.48 -2.66 20.29
C GLY A 28 -15.17 -2.66 21.10
N SER A 29 -14.87 -3.72 21.86
CA SER A 29 -13.66 -3.80 22.66
C SER A 29 -12.46 -4.26 21.82
N LEU A 30 -11.27 -3.80 22.20
CA LEU A 30 -10.03 -4.39 21.69
C LEU A 30 -9.92 -5.85 22.12
N PRO A 31 -9.33 -6.72 21.28
CA PRO A 31 -9.03 -8.09 21.69
C PRO A 31 -8.16 -8.09 22.96
N PRO A 32 -8.37 -9.02 23.90
CA PRO A 32 -7.50 -9.18 25.05
C PRO A 32 -6.03 -9.36 24.63
N LYS A 33 -5.09 -8.89 25.47
CA LYS A 33 -3.66 -9.11 25.24
C LYS A 33 -3.39 -10.63 25.14
N GLY A 34 -2.87 -11.09 24.00
CA GLY A 34 -2.67 -12.51 23.70
C GLY A 34 -3.81 -13.20 22.95
N HIS A 35 -4.84 -12.46 22.50
CA HIS A 35 -5.83 -12.98 21.57
C HIS A 35 -5.18 -13.39 20.25
N VAL A 36 -5.30 -14.66 19.89
CA VAL A 36 -4.94 -15.18 18.56
C VAL A 36 -6.19 -15.12 17.71
N ASN A 37 -6.17 -14.35 16.62
CA ASN A 37 -7.29 -14.30 15.69
C ASN A 37 -7.44 -15.65 14.97
N PRO A 38 -8.49 -16.45 15.22
CA PRO A 38 -8.63 -17.80 14.65
C PRO A 38 -8.88 -17.79 13.14
N TYR A 39 -9.23 -16.63 12.57
CA TYR A 39 -9.41 -16.42 11.14
C TYR A 39 -8.15 -15.88 10.46
N CYS A 40 -7.11 -15.57 11.22
CA CYS A 40 -5.83 -15.12 10.68
C CYS A 40 -4.93 -16.33 10.42
N PRO A 41 -4.44 -16.53 9.18
CA PRO A 41 -3.45 -17.55 8.91
C PRO A 41 -2.23 -17.40 9.81
N GLU A 42 -1.61 -18.52 10.19
CA GLU A 42 -0.39 -18.51 10.99
C GLU A 42 0.68 -17.58 10.36
N GLY A 43 1.33 -16.76 11.19
CA GLY A 43 2.35 -15.80 10.73
C GLY A 43 1.81 -14.51 10.08
N MET A 44 0.49 -14.30 10.08
CA MET A 44 -0.15 -13.08 9.56
C MET A 44 -0.81 -12.23 10.65
N ASP A 45 -0.82 -12.69 11.90
CA ASP A 45 -1.34 -11.91 13.02
C ASP A 45 -0.38 -10.78 13.37
N ILE A 46 -0.75 -9.56 12.98
CA ILE A 46 0.00 -8.34 13.24
C ILE A 46 -0.58 -7.52 14.40
N THR A 47 -1.52 -8.08 15.16
CA THR A 47 -2.20 -7.39 16.25
C THR A 47 -1.19 -6.91 17.30
N GLY A 48 -1.16 -5.60 17.54
CA GLY A 48 -0.24 -4.98 18.50
C GLY A 48 1.19 -4.78 18.01
N MET A 49 1.51 -5.13 16.76
CA MET A 49 2.78 -4.80 16.14
C MET A 49 2.81 -3.33 15.69
N LYS A 50 3.99 -2.71 15.75
CA LYS A 50 4.29 -1.38 15.20
C LYS A 50 5.19 -1.50 13.97
N GLU A 51 5.29 -0.44 13.20
CA GLU A 51 6.12 -0.43 11.98
C GLU A 51 7.58 -0.88 12.22
N SER A 52 8.18 -0.50 13.35
CA SER A 52 9.55 -0.89 13.72
C SER A 52 9.73 -2.39 14.05
N ASP A 53 8.64 -3.15 14.17
CA ASP A 53 8.71 -4.59 14.38
C ASP A 53 8.89 -5.37 13.06
N PHE A 54 8.62 -4.71 11.91
CA PHE A 54 8.75 -5.31 10.60
C PHE A 54 10.15 -5.16 10.02
N LYS A 55 10.52 -6.11 9.17
CA LYS A 55 11.78 -6.10 8.41
C LYS A 55 11.48 -6.17 6.93
N ILE A 56 12.22 -5.38 6.14
CA ILE A 56 12.26 -5.56 4.68
C ILE A 56 13.02 -6.84 4.40
N ILE A 57 12.37 -7.78 3.70
CA ILE A 57 12.96 -9.06 3.32
C ILE A 57 12.91 -9.22 1.80
N PRO A 58 13.82 -10.00 1.19
CA PRO A 58 13.71 -10.32 -0.22
C PRO A 58 12.38 -10.99 -0.54
N VAL A 59 11.76 -10.58 -1.63
CA VAL A 59 10.56 -11.20 -2.21
C VAL A 59 10.86 -11.63 -3.64
N SER A 60 10.04 -12.53 -4.20
CA SER A 60 10.23 -12.96 -5.58
C SER A 60 10.12 -11.77 -6.55
N LYS A 61 10.97 -11.73 -7.58
CA LYS A 61 10.94 -10.64 -8.56
C LYS A 61 9.61 -10.57 -9.31
N GLU A 62 8.96 -11.71 -9.50
CA GLU A 62 7.66 -11.81 -10.14
C GLU A 62 6.58 -11.03 -9.38
N VAL A 63 6.42 -11.27 -8.07
CA VAL A 63 5.42 -10.54 -7.28
C VAL A 63 5.79 -9.07 -7.14
N GLU A 64 7.08 -8.74 -7.03
CA GLU A 64 7.55 -7.36 -6.97
C GLU A 64 7.15 -6.58 -8.24
N THR A 65 7.40 -7.14 -9.43
CA THR A 65 6.99 -6.57 -10.72
C THR A 65 5.48 -6.45 -10.79
N ARG A 66 4.73 -7.50 -10.43
CA ARG A 66 3.27 -7.49 -10.44
C ARG A 66 2.69 -6.37 -9.59
N ILE A 67 3.22 -6.13 -8.39
CA ILE A 67 2.76 -5.04 -7.52
C ILE A 67 3.02 -3.66 -8.16
N ARG A 68 4.17 -3.47 -8.82
CA ARG A 68 4.44 -2.22 -9.54
C ARG A 68 3.50 -2.03 -10.73
N ASP A 69 3.21 -3.08 -11.48
CA ASP A 69 2.29 -3.02 -12.62
C ASP A 69 0.86 -2.70 -12.18
N MET A 70 0.40 -3.30 -11.09
CA MET A 70 -0.90 -2.96 -10.50
C MET A 70 -0.93 -1.50 -10.03
N THR A 71 0.16 -1.01 -9.46
CA THR A 71 0.27 0.39 -9.03
C THR A 71 0.24 1.35 -10.22
N PHE A 72 0.98 1.04 -11.29
CA PHE A 72 0.98 1.80 -12.55
C PHE A 72 -0.41 1.82 -13.19
N ASN A 73 -1.06 0.66 -13.27
CA ASN A 73 -2.41 0.54 -13.83
C ASN A 73 -3.44 1.30 -13.00
N ASN A 74 -3.30 1.32 -11.66
CA ASN A 74 -4.16 2.13 -10.80
C ASN A 74 -3.94 3.63 -11.03
N MET A 75 -2.70 4.08 -11.21
CA MET A 75 -2.43 5.48 -11.59
C MET A 75 -3.13 5.85 -12.90
N LYS A 76 -3.03 4.97 -13.92
CA LYS A 76 -3.67 5.18 -15.22
C LYS A 76 -5.20 5.18 -15.14
N LYS A 77 -5.79 4.25 -14.38
CA LYS A 77 -7.24 4.04 -14.36
C LYS A 77 -7.98 4.96 -13.39
N TYR A 78 -7.35 5.29 -12.27
CA TYR A 78 -7.97 5.98 -11.14
C TYR A 78 -7.24 7.26 -10.73
N TYR A 79 -6.30 7.72 -11.55
CA TYR A 79 -5.54 8.95 -11.32
C TYR A 79 -4.86 8.99 -9.94
N GLY A 80 -4.29 7.86 -9.52
CA GLY A 80 -3.59 7.73 -8.25
C GLY A 80 -4.49 7.43 -7.04
N MET A 81 -5.80 7.28 -7.26
CA MET A 81 -6.72 6.74 -6.25
C MET A 81 -6.75 5.22 -6.30
N THR A 82 -7.23 4.59 -5.24
CA THR A 82 -7.61 3.18 -5.27
C THR A 82 -8.98 3.01 -5.91
N ALA A 83 -9.23 1.86 -6.53
CA ALA A 83 -10.57 1.50 -7.00
C ALA A 83 -11.59 1.58 -5.86
N SER A 84 -12.84 1.94 -6.17
CA SER A 84 -13.94 1.95 -5.21
C SER A 84 -14.43 0.54 -4.85
N SER A 85 -14.06 -0.47 -5.64
CA SER A 85 -14.39 -1.87 -5.41
C SER A 85 -13.20 -2.78 -5.76
N GLY A 86 -13.11 -3.90 -5.05
CA GLY A 86 -12.04 -4.89 -5.20
C GLY A 86 -10.81 -4.61 -4.31
N ASN A 87 -10.08 -5.68 -3.99
CA ASN A 87 -8.82 -5.61 -3.27
C ASN A 87 -7.76 -6.46 -3.98
N ASP A 88 -7.71 -6.39 -5.30
CA ASP A 88 -6.86 -7.26 -6.13
C ASP A 88 -5.39 -7.25 -5.66
N MET A 89 -4.90 -6.09 -5.20
CA MET A 89 -3.55 -5.97 -4.67
C MET A 89 -3.39 -6.71 -3.34
N GLY A 90 -4.32 -6.52 -2.40
CA GLY A 90 -4.33 -7.26 -1.15
C GLY A 90 -4.48 -8.77 -1.37
N ASP A 91 -5.30 -9.20 -2.32
CA ASP A 91 -5.47 -10.61 -2.69
C ASP A 91 -4.20 -11.18 -3.33
N THR A 92 -3.52 -10.41 -4.19
CA THR A 92 -2.22 -10.78 -4.76
C THR A 92 -1.15 -10.91 -3.68
N ILE A 93 -1.06 -9.96 -2.75
CA ILE A 93 -0.13 -10.01 -1.61
C ILE A 93 -0.44 -11.24 -0.75
N LYS A 94 -1.72 -11.45 -0.40
CA LYS A 94 -2.16 -12.58 0.42
C LYS A 94 -1.82 -13.92 -0.23
N ALA A 95 -2.09 -14.07 -1.53
CA ALA A 95 -1.79 -15.30 -2.26
C ALA A 95 -0.28 -15.61 -2.22
N TYR A 96 0.57 -14.59 -2.41
CA TYR A 96 2.01 -14.76 -2.36
C TYR A 96 2.52 -15.09 -0.95
N VAL A 97 2.14 -14.34 0.09
CA VAL A 97 2.69 -14.58 1.43
C VAL A 97 2.30 -15.95 1.98
N LEU A 98 1.16 -16.51 1.56
CA LEU A 98 0.75 -17.86 1.96
C LEU A 98 1.63 -18.97 1.36
N THR A 99 2.42 -18.69 0.32
CA THR A 99 3.42 -19.65 -0.20
C THR A 99 4.72 -19.66 0.63
N LEU A 100 4.88 -18.74 1.58
CA LEU A 100 6.08 -18.59 2.40
C LEU A 100 5.95 -19.30 3.77
N PRO A 101 7.07 -19.61 4.44
CA PRO A 101 7.06 -20.07 5.82
C PRO A 101 6.35 -19.05 6.75
N PRO A 102 5.58 -19.50 7.76
CA PRO A 102 4.82 -18.61 8.66
C PRO A 102 5.62 -17.42 9.21
N LYS A 103 6.86 -17.65 9.65
CA LYS A 103 7.75 -16.61 10.20
C LYS A 103 8.05 -15.44 9.24
N ASP A 104 7.91 -15.64 7.94
CA ASP A 104 8.29 -14.65 6.91
C ASP A 104 7.07 -13.90 6.36
N ARG A 105 5.85 -14.38 6.58
CA ARG A 105 4.64 -13.89 5.90
C ARG A 105 4.32 -12.43 6.20
N ALA A 106 4.32 -12.05 7.49
CA ALA A 106 4.09 -10.66 7.90
C ALA A 106 5.13 -9.69 7.32
N ASN A 107 6.42 -10.07 7.34
CA ASN A 107 7.51 -9.26 6.79
C ASN A 107 7.44 -9.16 5.25
N ALA A 108 7.09 -10.26 4.57
CA ALA A 108 6.88 -10.25 3.11
C ALA A 108 5.69 -9.35 2.73
N GLY A 109 4.57 -9.47 3.45
CA GLY A 109 3.40 -8.62 3.25
C GLY A 109 3.72 -7.15 3.49
N TYR A 110 4.46 -6.83 4.55
CA TYR A 110 4.95 -5.48 4.80
C TYR A 110 5.86 -4.99 3.66
N THR A 111 6.82 -5.81 3.20
CA THR A 111 7.73 -5.46 2.11
C THR A 111 6.97 -5.12 0.82
N LEU A 112 5.99 -5.93 0.42
CA LEU A 112 5.19 -5.68 -0.78
C LEU A 112 4.34 -4.40 -0.68
N ASN A 113 3.84 -4.09 0.52
CA ASN A 113 3.16 -2.83 0.77
C ASN A 113 4.11 -1.62 0.66
N GLN A 114 5.37 -1.74 1.10
CA GLN A 114 6.36 -0.67 0.92
C GLN A 114 6.70 -0.46 -0.55
N ILE A 115 6.92 -1.54 -1.32
CA ILE A 115 7.13 -1.46 -2.77
C ILE A 115 5.97 -0.74 -3.47
N HIS A 116 4.73 -1.07 -3.11
CA HIS A 116 3.55 -0.37 -3.64
C HIS A 116 3.58 1.13 -3.30
N ARG A 117 3.84 1.49 -2.03
CA ARG A 117 3.87 2.88 -1.56
C ARG A 117 4.95 3.70 -2.27
N GLU A 118 6.15 3.14 -2.38
CA GLU A 118 7.29 3.77 -3.05
C GLU A 118 6.98 4.02 -4.54
N GLU A 119 6.44 3.02 -5.23
CA GLU A 119 6.07 3.15 -6.64
C GLU A 119 4.94 4.17 -6.85
N ALA A 120 3.94 4.19 -5.95
CA ALA A 120 2.87 5.17 -6.00
C ALA A 120 3.39 6.61 -5.81
N VAL A 121 4.37 6.81 -4.91
CA VAL A 121 5.03 8.11 -4.73
C VAL A 121 5.78 8.53 -5.99
N ARG A 122 6.59 7.63 -6.58
CA ARG A 122 7.32 7.91 -7.82
C ARG A 122 6.40 8.30 -8.96
N LEU A 123 5.29 7.59 -9.13
CA LEU A 123 4.28 7.91 -10.14
C LEU A 123 3.62 9.27 -9.89
N GLN A 124 3.28 9.59 -8.63
CA GLN A 124 2.70 10.89 -8.28
C GLN A 124 3.67 12.04 -8.57
N ASP A 125 4.94 11.88 -8.21
CA ASP A 125 5.97 12.89 -8.45
C ASP A 125 6.23 13.07 -9.95
N PHE A 126 6.24 11.97 -10.70
CA PHE A 126 6.31 12.01 -12.16
C PHE A 126 5.14 12.79 -12.76
N VAL A 127 3.89 12.49 -12.37
CA VAL A 127 2.71 13.21 -12.88
C VAL A 127 2.78 14.69 -12.53
N LYS A 128 3.16 15.05 -11.30
CA LYS A 128 3.34 16.46 -10.89
C LYS A 128 4.42 17.18 -11.69
N SER A 129 5.48 16.48 -12.10
CA SER A 129 6.53 17.06 -12.94
C SER A 129 6.06 17.44 -14.35
N ARG A 130 5.05 16.73 -14.87
CA ARG A 130 4.46 16.95 -16.20
C ARG A 130 3.20 17.81 -16.17
N VAL A 131 2.45 17.76 -15.07
CA VAL A 131 1.18 18.47 -14.85
C VAL A 131 1.29 19.28 -13.55
N PRO A 132 1.92 20.48 -13.59
CA PRO A 132 2.05 21.31 -12.41
C PRO A 132 0.70 21.64 -11.77
N GLY A 133 0.61 21.47 -10.45
CA GLY A 133 -0.62 21.73 -9.69
C GLY A 133 -1.59 20.55 -9.58
N TRP A 134 -1.35 19.45 -10.31
CA TRP A 134 -2.14 18.22 -10.22
C TRP A 134 -2.21 17.68 -8.79
N GLN A 135 -3.39 17.16 -8.41
CA GLN A 135 -3.63 16.46 -7.16
C GLN A 135 -4.13 15.05 -7.41
N VAL A 136 -3.83 14.15 -6.47
CA VAL A 136 -4.30 12.76 -6.51
C VAL A 136 -5.82 12.70 -6.72
N GLY A 137 -6.25 11.87 -7.67
CA GLY A 137 -7.63 11.69 -8.08
C GLY A 137 -8.12 12.67 -9.15
N GLN A 138 -7.38 13.75 -9.45
CA GLN A 138 -7.74 14.64 -10.55
C GLN A 138 -7.42 13.97 -11.90
N PRO A 139 -8.34 14.01 -12.88
CA PRO A 139 -8.05 13.53 -14.22
C PRO A 139 -6.85 14.25 -14.85
N PHE A 140 -6.04 13.51 -15.59
CA PHE A 140 -4.94 14.04 -16.41
C PHE A 140 -4.78 13.19 -17.68
N ASP A 141 -4.04 13.69 -18.67
CA ASP A 141 -3.71 12.89 -19.84
C ASP A 141 -2.76 11.75 -19.47
N THR A 142 -3.29 10.53 -19.36
CA THR A 142 -2.52 9.35 -18.96
C THR A 142 -1.46 8.93 -19.97
N SER A 143 -1.46 9.46 -21.19
CA SER A 143 -0.44 9.17 -22.19
C SER A 143 0.96 9.61 -21.75
N ILE A 144 1.06 10.59 -20.84
CA ILE A 144 2.34 11.02 -20.23
C ILE A 144 3.04 9.86 -19.51
N LEU A 145 2.29 8.87 -19.02
CA LEU A 145 2.84 7.71 -18.31
C LEU A 145 3.61 6.76 -19.25
N ASN A 146 3.49 6.90 -20.58
CA ASN A 146 4.28 6.11 -21.53
C ASN A 146 5.79 6.44 -21.46
N GLU A 147 6.14 7.61 -20.93
CA GLU A 147 7.53 8.02 -20.72
C GLU A 147 8.08 7.55 -19.37
N TYR A 148 7.21 7.08 -18.47
CA TYR A 148 7.61 6.63 -17.14
C TYR A 148 8.32 5.28 -17.21
N ARG A 149 9.44 5.15 -16.49
CA ARG A 149 10.21 3.90 -16.38
C ARG A 149 10.11 3.35 -14.97
N GLN A 150 9.39 2.24 -14.80
CA GLN A 150 9.26 1.56 -13.52
C GLN A 150 10.63 1.08 -13.00
N GLY A 151 10.84 1.20 -11.70
CA GLY A 151 12.03 0.65 -11.03
C GLY A 151 13.36 1.37 -11.32
N VAL A 152 13.35 2.52 -11.99
CA VAL A 152 14.51 3.41 -12.14
C VAL A 152 14.35 4.57 -11.17
N ASP A 153 15.37 4.88 -10.37
CA ASP A 153 15.37 6.11 -9.57
C ASP A 153 15.41 7.31 -10.51
N MET A 154 14.26 7.99 -10.65
CA MET A 154 14.14 9.23 -11.42
C MET A 154 14.67 10.44 -10.64
N LYS A 155 15.81 10.28 -9.96
CA LYS A 155 16.55 11.42 -9.40
C LYS A 155 17.34 12.05 -10.55
N ALA A 156 16.85 13.19 -11.02
CA ALA A 156 17.67 14.18 -11.72
C ALA A 156 18.42 15.03 -10.67
#